data_AF-A0A3D8P9P8-F1
#
_entry.id   AF-A0A3D8P9P8-F1
#
_cell.length_a   1.000
_cell.length_b   1.000
_cell.length_c   1.000
_cell.angle_alpha   90.00
_cell.angle_beta   90.00
_cell.angle_gamma   90.00
#
_symmetry.space_group_name_H-M   'P 1'
#
loop_
_entity.id
_entity.type
_entity.pdbx_description
1 polymer ?
#
loop_
_entity_poly.entity_id
_entity_poly.type
_entity_poly.pdbx_seq_one_letter_code
_entity_poly.pdbx_strand_id
1 'polypeptide(L)' 'MSWTDERVETLKRMWAEGQSASQIAKELGGVTRNAVIGKVHRLGLSNRTEEGAAEPAPEPAAKPVPPAPAPAPAPEPR' A
#
# COMPACT_ATOMS: atom_id res chain seq x y z
N MET A 1 -11.07 15.25 9.30
CA MET A 1 -9.75 15.54 9.90
C MET A 1 -8.83 16.07 8.82
N SER A 2 -8.51 17.36 8.83
CA SER A 2 -7.50 17.92 7.93
C SER A 2 -6.11 17.58 8.46
N TRP A 3 -5.22 17.15 7.55
CA TRP A 3 -3.79 17.17 7.80
C TRP A 3 -3.35 18.63 7.79
N THR A 4 -3.33 19.26 8.96
CA THR A 4 -2.80 20.61 9.15
C THR A 4 -1.28 20.60 9.04
N ASP A 5 -0.70 21.76 8.72
CA ASP A 5 0.74 21.89 8.53
C ASP A 5 1.51 21.51 9.82
N GLU A 6 1.00 21.94 10.98
CA GLU A 6 1.52 21.55 12.30
C GLU A 6 1.59 20.02 12.49
N ARG A 7 0.54 19.29 12.07
CA ARG A 7 0.54 17.83 12.17
C ARG A 7 1.53 17.18 11.22
N VAL A 8 1.75 17.76 10.04
CA VAL A 8 2.75 17.29 9.07
C VAL A 8 4.16 17.54 9.60
N GLU A 9 4.42 18.69 10.19
CA GLU A 9 5.68 19.02 10.87
C GLU A 9 6.00 18.04 12.00
N THR A 10 5.04 17.80 12.92
CA THR A 10 5.20 16.83 14.01
C THR A 10 5.47 15.43 13.47
N LEU A 11 4.73 15.00 12.43
CA LEU A 11 4.96 13.72 11.78
C LEU A 11 6.37 13.63 11.19
N LYS A 12 6.84 14.64 10.46
CA LYS A 12 8.20 14.66 9.88
C LYS A 12 9.26 14.58 10.96
N ARG A 13 9.12 15.34 12.04
CA ARG A 13 10.05 15.37 13.16
C ARG A 13 10.13 14.02 13.86
N MET A 14 9.01 13.47 14.32
CA MET A 14 8.98 12.19 15.02
C MET A 14 9.40 11.02 14.10
N TRP A 15 9.06 11.10 12.82
CA TRP A 15 9.55 10.15 11.83
C TRP A 15 11.07 10.24 11.70
N ALA A 16 11.66 11.44 11.56
CA ALA A 16 13.12 11.58 11.56
C ALA A 16 13.77 11.00 12.83
N GLU A 17 13.14 11.17 13.99
CA GLU A 17 13.57 10.61 15.28
C GLU A 17 13.46 9.08 15.41
N GLY A 18 12.83 8.37 14.46
CA GLY A 18 12.71 6.90 14.54
C GLY A 18 11.44 6.37 15.19
N GLN A 19 10.47 7.25 15.50
CA GLN A 19 9.23 6.82 16.13
C GLN A 19 8.38 5.95 15.19
N SER A 20 7.67 4.98 15.77
CA SER A 20 6.73 4.14 15.03
C SER A 20 5.43 4.88 14.71
N ALA A 21 4.77 4.51 13.60
CA ALA A 21 3.50 5.13 13.19
C ALA A 21 2.40 5.08 14.28
N SER A 22 2.39 4.03 15.12
CA SER A 22 1.44 3.90 16.24
C SER A 22 1.71 4.92 17.36
N GLN A 23 2.97 5.26 17.61
CA GLN A 23 3.34 6.29 18.59
C GLN A 23 3.01 7.68 18.05
N ILE A 24 3.36 7.96 16.80
CA ILE A 24 3.04 9.22 16.13
C ILE A 24 1.53 9.44 16.09
N ALA A 25 0.74 8.38 15.84
CA ALA A 25 -0.72 8.44 15.87
C ALA A 25 -1.28 8.79 17.26
N LYS A 26 -0.66 8.27 18.34
CA LYS A 26 -1.02 8.63 19.72
C LYS A 26 -0.72 10.10 20.01
N GLU A 27 0.43 10.60 19.56
CA GLU A 27 0.85 11.99 19.79
C GLU A 27 -0.02 12.99 19.01
N LEU A 28 -0.28 12.72 17.73
CA LEU A 28 -1.07 13.60 16.88
C LEU A 28 -2.55 13.68 17.27
N GLY A 29 -3.08 12.62 17.89
CA GLY A 29 -4.45 12.54 18.41
C GLY A 29 -5.54 12.58 17.32
N GLY A 30 -6.43 11.59 17.30
CA GLY A 30 -7.53 11.55 16.30
C GLY A 30 -7.06 11.21 14.87
N VAL A 31 -5.88 10.60 14.74
CA VAL A 31 -5.42 9.92 13.52
C VAL A 31 -5.01 8.49 13.89
N THR A 32 -5.21 7.53 12.98
CA THR A 32 -4.88 6.12 13.21
C THR A 32 -3.48 5.80 12.66
N ARG A 33 -2.89 4.67 13.09
CA ARG A 33 -1.62 4.15 12.55
C ARG A 33 -1.62 4.14 11.01
N ASN A 34 -2.72 3.67 10.41
CA ASN A 34 -2.84 3.57 8.95
C ASN A 34 -2.93 4.94 8.28
N ALA A 35 -3.55 5.94 8.93
CA ALA A 35 -3.58 7.31 8.43
C ALA A 35 -2.18 7.94 8.40
N VAL A 36 -1.35 7.64 9.41
CA VAL A 36 0.05 8.08 9.48
C VAL A 36 0.88 7.43 8.37
N ILE A 37 0.80 6.11 8.20
CA ILE A 37 1.51 5.39 7.11
C ILE A 37 1.11 5.95 5.75
N GLY A 38 -0.21 6.11 5.51
CA GLY A 38 -0.71 6.67 4.27
C GLY A 38 -0.18 8.08 4.01
N LYS A 39 -0.04 8.93 5.04
CA LYS A 39 0.52 10.27 4.89
C LYS A 39 2.03 10.25 4.64
N VAL A 40 2.78 9.41 5.34
CA VAL A 40 4.23 9.20 5.10
C VAL A 40 4.47 8.83 3.63
N HIS A 41 3.68 7.89 3.09
CA HIS A 41 3.73 7.52 1.67
C HIS A 41 3.41 8.69 0.74
N ARG A 42 2.34 9.44 1.01
CA ARG A 42 1.97 10.60 0.18
C ARG A 42 3.04 11.69 0.18
N LEU A 43 3.81 11.79 1.27
CA LEU A 43 4.91 12.75 1.43
C LEU A 43 6.25 12.21 0.90
N GLY A 44 6.32 10.94 0.48
CA GLY A 44 7.57 10.31 0.02
C GLY A 44 8.65 10.24 1.11
N LEU A 45 8.26 10.24 2.38
CA LEU A 45 9.19 10.11 3.50
C LEU A 45 9.75 8.67 3.52
N SER A 46 11.07 8.52 3.70
CA SER A 46 11.76 7.22 3.62
C SER A 46 11.04 6.13 4.40
N ASN A 47 10.69 5.06 3.69
CA ASN A 47 9.82 4.03 4.22
C ASN A 47 10.60 2.95 4.98
N ARG A 48 11.07 3.32 6.18
CA ARG A 48 11.76 2.39 7.10
C ARG A 48 10.90 1.20 7.55
N THR A 49 9.62 1.17 7.18
CA THR A 49 8.67 0.11 7.56
C THR A 49 8.35 -0.82 6.38
N GLU A 50 8.83 -0.54 5.16
CA GLU A 50 8.53 -1.34 3.95
C GLU A 50 9.79 -1.85 3.26
N GLU A 51 10.80 -2.23 4.02
CA GLU A 51 11.85 -3.10 3.50
C GLU A 51 11.33 -4.53 3.21
N GLY A 52 10.07 -4.68 2.76
CA GLY A 52 9.43 -5.98 2.52
C GLY A 52 8.10 -5.99 1.78
N ALA A 53 7.60 -4.87 1.20
CA ALA A 53 6.35 -4.92 0.45
C ALA A 53 6.37 -4.06 -0.82
N ALA A 54 6.70 -4.75 -1.92
CA ALA A 54 6.21 -4.55 -3.27
C ALA A 54 6.45 -3.18 -3.93
N GLU A 55 7.50 -3.15 -4.74
CA GLU A 55 7.53 -2.37 -5.97
C GLU A 55 6.19 -2.49 -6.72
N PRO A 56 5.49 -1.39 -7.05
CA PRO A 56 4.42 -1.43 -8.02
C PRO A 56 5.07 -1.51 -9.40
N ALA A 57 5.22 -2.72 -9.93
CA ALA A 57 5.45 -2.90 -11.35
C ALA A 57 4.20 -2.36 -12.09
N PRO A 58 4.33 -1.32 -12.93
CA PRO A 58 3.21 -0.80 -13.68
C PRO A 58 3.15 -1.54 -15.02
N GLU A 59 2.23 -2.49 -15.16
CA GLU A 59 1.76 -2.88 -16.50
C GLU A 59 0.23 -3.03 -16.50
N PRO A 60 -0.51 -1.98 -16.95
CA PRO A 60 -1.89 -2.11 -17.34
C PRO A 60 -1.93 -2.56 -18.80
N ALA A 61 -2.04 -3.85 -19.06
CA ALA A 61 -2.45 -4.32 -20.39
C ALA A 61 -3.31 -5.58 -20.31
N ALA A 62 -4.57 -5.37 -20.70
CA ALA A 62 -5.44 -6.34 -21.34
C ALA A 62 -5.98 -7.52 -20.49
N LYS A 63 -7.27 -7.40 -20.19
CA LYS A 63 -8.21 -8.53 -20.28
C LYS A 63 -7.96 -9.26 -21.62
N PRO A 64 -7.94 -10.60 -21.65
CA PRO A 64 -9.19 -11.23 -22.07
C PRO A 64 -9.57 -12.46 -21.24
N VAL A 65 -10.89 -12.64 -21.14
CA VAL A 65 -11.57 -13.87 -20.73
C VAL A 65 -11.38 -14.93 -21.85
N PRO A 66 -11.75 -16.20 -21.60
CA PRO A 66 -10.91 -17.41 -21.58
C PRO A 66 -10.80 -18.14 -22.94
N PRO A 67 -10.08 -19.26 -23.02
CA PRO A 67 -10.64 -20.42 -23.71
C PRO A 67 -10.96 -21.51 -22.70
N ALA A 68 -12.24 -21.85 -22.61
CA ALA A 68 -12.68 -23.12 -22.05
C ALA A 68 -11.90 -24.26 -22.74
N PRO A 69 -11.45 -25.30 -22.02
CA PRO A 69 -10.96 -26.49 -22.70
C PRO A 69 -12.13 -27.09 -23.49
N ALA A 70 -11.96 -27.16 -24.81
CA ALA A 70 -12.91 -27.76 -25.74
C ALA A 70 -13.28 -29.19 -25.27
N PRO A 71 -14.57 -29.57 -25.29
CA PRO A 71 -14.95 -30.96 -25.09
C PRO A 71 -14.78 -31.70 -26.42
N ALA A 72 -13.75 -32.55 -26.52
CA ALA A 72 -13.68 -33.79 -27.33
C ALA A 72 -12.21 -34.24 -27.38
N PRO A 73 -11.95 -35.53 -27.15
CA PRO A 73 -12.05 -36.40 -28.33
C PRO A 73 -12.86 -37.67 -28.01
N ALA A 74 -13.93 -37.88 -28.78
CA ALA A 74 -14.28 -39.23 -29.17
C ALA A 74 -13.32 -39.64 -30.28
N PRO A 75 -12.58 -40.74 -30.11
CA PRO A 75 -12.66 -41.84 -31.06
C PRO A 75 -12.61 -43.18 -30.30
N GLU A 76 -13.08 -44.33 -30.76
CA GLU A 76 -13.66 -44.80 -32.01
C GLU A 76 -14.15 -46.24 -31.75
N PRO A 77 -14.89 -46.87 -32.68
CA PRO A 77 -15.57 -48.14 -32.47
C PRO A 77 -14.65 -49.36 -32.66
N ARG A 78 -14.73 -50.35 -31.76
CA ARG A 78 -14.76 -51.78 -32.11
C ARG A 78 -15.16 -52.67 -30.93
#